data_AF-A0A4Y2J095-F1
#
_entry.id   AF-A0A4Y2J095-F1
#
_cell.length_a   1.000
_cell.length_b   1.000
_cell.length_c   1.000
_cell.angle_alpha   90.00
_cell.angle_beta   90.00
_cell.angle_gamma   90.00
#
_symmetry.space_group_name_H-M   'P 1'
#
loop_
_entity.id
_entity.type
_entity.pdbx_description
1 polymer ?
#
loop_
_entity_poly.entity_id
_entity_poly.type
_entity_poly.pdbx_seq_one_letter_code
_entity_poly.pdbx_strand_id
1 'polypeptide(L)'
;MDVFSFSAQDIIDFIQENEQTKRCVLKDVSRIFDPLGFLAPYVIQAKVLFQDLWLTGIDWDKPIPLELQSKWIKWHEQLKELPKVQIPRWYFYTDAETSHEWELHCFNDSSQSVYGSVVYLKFSHLDETKTAFVISKSRVAPLKKLSLPRLELMAALLGARLIASIREHFANAKVYMWTDSKIVLHWIKNNPRRNSRKNTS
;
A
#
# COMPACT_ATOMS: atom_id res chain seq x y z
N MET A 1 9.71 4.94 23.86
CA MET A 1 9.49 5.76 22.64
C MET A 1 8.04 5.60 22.25
N ASP A 2 7.38 6.68 21.81
CA ASP A 2 5.99 6.64 21.37
C ASP A 2 5.89 5.91 20.02
N VAL A 3 5.27 4.74 20.00
CA VAL A 3 5.15 3.86 18.84
C VAL A 3 3.69 3.58 18.53
N PHE A 4 3.36 3.53 17.24
CA PHE A 4 2.10 2.99 16.77
C PHE A 4 2.25 1.47 16.68
N SER A 5 1.36 0.75 17.36
CA SER A 5 1.24 -0.70 17.29
C SER A 5 -0.17 -1.09 16.83
N PHE A 6 -0.29 -2.31 16.32
CA PHE A 6 -1.55 -2.83 15.79
C PHE A 6 -1.98 -4.03 16.62
N SER A 7 -3.17 -3.95 17.22
CA SER A 7 -3.82 -5.13 17.81
C SER A 7 -4.71 -5.79 16.78
N ALA A 8 -4.63 -7.11 16.70
CA ALA A 8 -5.49 -7.93 15.87
C ALA A 8 -6.48 -8.77 16.69
N GLN A 9 -6.50 -8.60 18.02
CA GLN A 9 -7.22 -9.50 18.93
C GLN A 9 -8.72 -9.54 18.59
N ASP A 10 -9.35 -8.37 18.42
CA ASP A 10 -10.78 -8.27 18.05
C ASP A 10 -11.12 -8.98 16.73
N ILE A 11 -10.16 -9.03 15.79
CA ILE A 11 -10.33 -9.71 14.50
C ILE A 11 -10.18 -11.22 14.70
N ILE A 12 -9.19 -11.65 15.49
CA ILE A 12 -8.94 -13.06 15.81
C ILE A 12 -10.14 -13.64 16.58
N ASP A 13 -10.63 -12.94 17.59
CA ASP A 13 -11.77 -13.36 18.41
C ASP A 13 -13.03 -13.51 17.54
N PHE A 14 -13.29 -12.54 16.66
CA PHE A 14 -14.42 -12.65 15.74
C PHE A 14 -14.29 -13.85 14.79
N ILE A 15 -13.10 -14.12 14.25
CA ILE A 15 -12.86 -15.27 13.39
C ILE A 15 -13.14 -16.58 14.15
N GLN A 16 -12.80 -16.65 15.44
CA GLN A 16 -13.05 -17.85 16.26
C GLN A 16 -14.53 -18.02 16.61
N GLU A 17 -15.26 -16.94 16.82
CA GLU A 17 -16.66 -16.96 17.25
C GLU A 17 -17.68 -17.14 16.11
N ASN A 18 -17.26 -16.99 14.85
CA ASN A 18 -18.19 -16.94 13.72
C ASN A 18 -17.89 -18.01 12.66
N GLU A 19 -18.93 -18.46 11.97
CA GLU A 19 -18.75 -19.31 10.79
C GLU A 19 -18.06 -18.51 9.68
N GLN A 20 -17.08 -19.15 9.04
CA GLN A 20 -16.22 -18.51 8.05
C GLN A 20 -16.94 -18.45 6.70
N THR A 21 -17.83 -17.46 6.57
CA THR A 21 -18.61 -17.18 5.36
C THR A 21 -18.02 -16.02 4.56
N LYS A 22 -18.45 -15.87 3.30
CA LYS A 22 -18.07 -14.73 2.44
C LYS A 22 -18.38 -13.37 3.07
N ARG A 23 -19.49 -13.26 3.80
CA ARG A 23 -19.85 -12.05 4.55
C ARG A 23 -18.90 -11.80 5.71
N CYS A 24 -18.56 -12.84 6.49
CA CYS A 24 -17.65 -12.74 7.61
C CYS A 24 -16.25 -12.29 7.16
N VAL A 25 -15.72 -12.91 6.10
CA VAL A 25 -14.42 -12.52 5.50
C VAL A 25 -14.39 -11.03 5.15
N LEU A 26 -15.42 -10.52 4.47
CA LEU A 26 -15.48 -9.09 4.13
C LEU A 26 -15.48 -8.21 5.38
N LYS A 27 -16.24 -8.60 6.41
CA LYS A 27 -16.33 -7.88 7.68
C LYS A 27 -14.96 -7.84 8.36
N ASP A 28 -14.22 -8.95 8.34
CA ASP A 28 -12.88 -9.05 8.94
C ASP A 28 -11.86 -8.19 8.24
N VAL A 29 -11.82 -8.26 6.90
CA VAL A 29 -10.92 -7.41 6.11
C VAL A 29 -11.22 -5.92 6.35
N SER A 30 -12.50 -5.57 6.55
CA SER A 30 -12.93 -4.18 6.76
C SER A 30 -12.65 -3.66 8.17
N ARG A 31 -12.40 -4.53 9.15
CA ARG A 31 -12.03 -4.14 10.52
C ARG A 31 -10.60 -3.60 10.64
N ILE A 32 -9.73 -3.92 9.68
CA ILE A 32 -8.35 -3.43 9.69
C ILE A 32 -8.35 -1.95 9.31
N PHE A 33 -8.23 -1.10 10.33
CA PHE A 33 -8.09 0.34 10.13
C PHE A 33 -6.62 0.71 9.89
N ASP A 34 -6.28 0.96 8.63
CA ASP A 34 -4.92 1.32 8.21
C ASP A 34 -4.94 2.50 7.22
N PRO A 35 -5.17 3.73 7.70
CA PRO A 35 -5.30 4.91 6.84
C PRO A 35 -4.00 5.28 6.12
N LEU A 36 -2.84 4.96 6.72
CA LEU A 36 -1.52 5.28 6.18
C LEU A 36 -0.87 4.11 5.41
N GLY A 37 -1.51 2.93 5.37
CA GLY A 37 -0.99 1.80 4.62
C GLY A 37 0.21 1.11 5.28
N PHE A 38 0.37 1.21 6.60
CA PHE A 38 1.44 0.51 7.33
C PHE A 38 1.29 -1.01 7.22
N LEU A 39 0.05 -1.49 7.19
CA LEU A 39 -0.32 -2.90 7.09
C LEU A 39 -0.66 -3.30 5.66
N ALA A 40 -0.30 -2.50 4.66
CA ALA A 40 -0.60 -2.78 3.25
C ALA A 40 -0.24 -4.21 2.81
N PRO A 41 0.88 -4.84 3.23
CA PRO A 41 1.19 -6.24 2.92
C PRO A 41 0.16 -7.25 3.45
N TYR A 42 -0.46 -6.98 4.60
CA TYR A 42 -1.47 -7.84 5.21
C TYR A 42 -2.85 -7.58 4.59
N VAL A 43 -3.21 -6.30 4.46
CA VAL A 43 -4.51 -5.87 3.93
C VAL A 43 -4.69 -6.30 2.47
N ILE A 44 -3.63 -6.23 1.66
CA ILE A 44 -3.73 -6.57 0.24
C ILE A 44 -3.96 -8.07 0.02
N GLN A 45 -3.35 -8.94 0.82
CA GLN A 45 -3.56 -10.39 0.74
C GLN A 45 -5.03 -10.73 1.03
N ALA A 46 -5.61 -10.09 2.04
CA ALA A 46 -7.02 -10.23 2.39
C ALA A 46 -7.95 -9.76 1.25
N LYS A 47 -7.63 -8.63 0.62
CA LYS A 47 -8.38 -8.12 -0.54
C LYS A 47 -8.29 -9.04 -1.77
N VAL A 48 -7.12 -9.63 -2.01
CA VAL A 48 -6.94 -10.63 -3.08
C VAL A 48 -7.77 -11.87 -2.78
N LEU A 49 -7.72 -12.39 -1.55
CA LEU A 49 -8.53 -13.53 -1.14
C LEU A 49 -10.04 -13.24 -1.28
N PHE A 50 -10.48 -12.04 -0.91
CA PHE A 50 -11.88 -11.64 -1.10
C PHE A 50 -12.25 -11.57 -2.58
N GLN A 51 -11.35 -11.11 -3.46
CA GLN A 51 -11.56 -11.17 -4.90
C GLN A 51 -11.67 -12.62 -5.41
N ASP A 52 -10.80 -13.53 -4.94
CA ASP A 52 -10.88 -14.95 -5.27
C ASP A 52 -12.23 -15.54 -4.83
N LEU A 53 -12.67 -15.24 -3.60
CA LEU A 53 -13.96 -15.68 -3.05
C LEU A 53 -15.16 -15.07 -3.76
N TRP A 54 -15.00 -13.87 -4.33
CA TRP A 54 -16.01 -13.27 -5.17
C TRP A 54 -16.20 -14.06 -6.46
N LEU A 55 -15.09 -14.50 -7.06
CA LEU A 55 -15.07 -15.23 -8.33
C LEU A 55 -15.63 -16.65 -8.24
N THR A 56 -15.67 -17.26 -7.05
CA THR A 56 -16.30 -18.59 -6.87
C THR A 56 -17.82 -18.55 -7.03
N GLY A 57 -18.45 -17.38 -6.98
CA GLY A 57 -19.89 -17.22 -7.15
C GLY A 57 -20.74 -17.72 -5.98
N ILE A 58 -20.14 -18.07 -4.84
CA ILE A 58 -20.89 -18.49 -3.64
C ILE A 58 -21.71 -17.34 -3.05
N ASP A 59 -22.83 -17.70 -2.42
CA ASP A 59 -23.67 -16.78 -1.65
C ASP A 59 -22.95 -16.24 -0.40
N TRP A 60 -23.46 -15.12 0.11
CA TRP A 60 -22.87 -14.38 1.23
C TRP A 60 -22.67 -15.20 2.51
N ASP A 61 -23.64 -16.06 2.82
CA ASP A 61 -23.68 -16.82 4.07
C ASP A 61 -23.27 -18.29 3.86
N LYS A 62 -22.55 -18.57 2.76
CA LYS A 62 -21.95 -19.89 2.49
C LYS A 62 -20.50 -19.93 2.98
N PRO A 63 -20.04 -21.10 3.46
CA PRO A 63 -18.69 -21.26 3.99
C PRO A 63 -17.63 -21.10 2.88
N ILE A 64 -16.42 -20.71 3.30
CA ILE A 64 -15.27 -20.61 2.39
C ILE A 64 -14.99 -21.99 1.74
N PRO A 65 -14.89 -22.06 0.40
CA PRO A 65 -14.57 -23.29 -0.32
C PRO A 65 -13.20 -23.85 0.06
N LEU A 66 -13.06 -25.16 0.00
CA LEU A 66 -11.83 -25.88 0.39
C LEU A 66 -10.59 -25.34 -0.33
N GLU A 67 -10.70 -24.94 -1.60
CA GLU A 67 -9.57 -24.38 -2.36
C GLU A 67 -9.04 -23.03 -1.82
N LEU A 68 -9.85 -22.28 -1.06
CA LEU A 68 -9.46 -20.98 -0.49
C LEU A 68 -9.20 -21.04 1.02
N GLN A 69 -9.57 -22.12 1.71
CA GLN A 69 -9.37 -22.26 3.15
C GLN A 69 -7.90 -22.17 3.55
N SER A 70 -6.99 -22.78 2.79
CA SER A 70 -5.56 -22.71 3.08
C SER A 70 -5.01 -21.28 3.04
N LYS A 71 -5.44 -20.48 2.05
CA LYS A 71 -5.08 -19.05 1.95
C LYS A 71 -5.66 -18.25 3.11
N TRP A 72 -6.91 -18.55 3.49
CA TRP A 72 -7.58 -17.90 4.62
C TRP A 72 -6.89 -18.16 5.94
N ILE A 73 -6.59 -19.44 6.24
CA ILE A 73 -5.88 -19.84 7.47
C ILE A 73 -4.51 -19.18 7.53
N LYS A 74 -3.75 -19.22 6.43
CA LYS A 74 -2.43 -18.57 6.36
C LYS A 74 -2.50 -17.08 6.63
N TRP A 75 -3.50 -16.39 6.06
CA TRP A 75 -3.69 -14.96 6.33
C TRP A 75 -4.07 -14.69 7.78
N HIS A 76 -4.95 -15.51 8.36
CA HIS A 76 -5.32 -15.43 9.77
C HIS A 76 -4.11 -15.63 10.70
N GLU A 77 -3.22 -16.59 10.41
CA GLU A 77 -1.99 -16.80 11.18
C GLU A 77 -1.08 -15.57 11.16
N GLN A 78 -0.99 -14.86 10.03
CA GLN A 78 -0.21 -13.62 9.91
C GLN A 78 -0.76 -12.49 10.79
N LEU A 79 -2.06 -12.48 11.14
CA LEU A 79 -2.62 -11.45 12.02
C LEU A 79 -1.99 -11.47 13.42
N LYS A 80 -1.54 -12.65 13.89
CA LYS A 80 -0.86 -12.80 15.18
C LYS A 80 0.50 -12.08 15.23
N GLU A 81 1.05 -11.74 14.07
CA GLU A 81 2.32 -11.03 13.93
C GLU A 81 2.15 -9.50 13.90
N LEU A 82 0.91 -9.00 13.73
CA LEU A 82 0.64 -7.55 13.69
C LEU A 82 1.13 -6.77 14.92
N PRO A 83 1.03 -7.29 16.16
CA PRO A 83 1.58 -6.60 17.33
C PRO A 83 3.11 -6.39 17.28
N LYS A 84 3.83 -7.14 16.45
CA LYS A 84 5.28 -6.98 16.26
C LYS A 84 5.61 -5.80 15.35
N VAL A 85 4.65 -5.31 14.57
CA VAL A 85 4.81 -4.11 13.74
C VAL A 85 4.77 -2.88 14.63
N GLN A 86 5.93 -2.28 14.85
CA GLN A 86 6.09 -1.05 15.62
C GLN A 86 6.57 0.07 14.71
N ILE A 87 5.75 1.11 14.59
CA ILE A 87 6.08 2.28 13.77
C ILE A 87 6.35 3.47 14.70
N PRO A 88 7.55 4.10 14.65
CA PRO A 88 7.81 5.33 15.37
C PRO A 88 6.80 6.42 14.96
N ARG A 89 6.14 7.06 15.94
CA ARG A 89 5.15 8.12 15.64
C ARG A 89 5.79 9.44 15.23
N TRP A 90 7.03 9.66 15.65
CA TRP A 90 7.79 10.86 15.36
C TRP A 90 8.99 10.52 14.49
N TYR A 91 9.18 11.29 13.41
CA TYR A 91 10.33 11.15 12.54
C TYR A 91 11.59 11.80 13.13
N PHE A 92 11.41 12.88 13.89
CA PHE A 92 12.49 13.71 14.41
C PHE A 92 12.63 13.50 15.92
N TYR A 93 13.86 13.23 16.38
CA TYR A 93 14.19 13.07 17.80
C TYR A 93 14.83 14.34 18.41
N THR A 94 15.04 15.39 17.62
CA THR A 94 15.56 16.72 18.01
C THR A 94 14.83 17.83 17.24
N ASP A 95 15.00 19.08 17.66
CA ASP A 95 14.34 20.25 17.08
C ASP A 95 14.45 20.31 15.55
N ALA A 96 13.30 20.51 14.90
CA ALA A 96 13.10 20.54 13.45
C ALA A 96 13.96 21.58 12.72
N GLU A 97 14.57 22.53 13.46
CA GLU A 97 15.40 23.60 12.91
C GLU A 97 16.77 23.11 12.40
N THR A 98 17.19 21.89 12.76
CA THR A 98 18.49 21.33 12.34
C THR A 98 18.43 20.42 11.10
N SER A 99 17.27 20.15 10.52
CA SER A 99 17.18 19.19 9.42
C SER A 99 17.41 19.84 8.05
N HIS A 100 18.60 19.63 7.51
CA HIS A 100 18.96 19.96 6.13
C HIS A 100 18.35 18.95 5.15
N GLU A 101 17.66 19.46 4.13
CA GLU A 101 17.12 18.76 2.94
C GLU A 101 16.27 17.49 3.17
N TRP A 102 14.95 17.65 3.20
CA TRP A 102 14.02 16.51 3.15
C TRP A 102 13.85 15.98 1.73
N GLU A 103 13.80 14.65 1.59
CA GLU A 103 13.53 13.98 0.33
C GLU A 103 12.40 12.95 0.50
N LEU A 104 11.37 13.02 -0.32
CA LEU A 104 10.34 12.00 -0.44
C LEU A 104 10.68 11.07 -1.61
N HIS A 105 10.83 9.78 -1.30
CA HIS A 105 11.08 8.73 -2.29
C HIS A 105 9.83 7.84 -2.41
N CYS A 106 9.16 7.92 -3.55
CA CYS A 106 8.00 7.10 -3.86
C CYS A 106 8.40 5.93 -4.76
N PHE A 107 8.25 4.71 -4.27
CA PHE A 107 8.48 3.48 -5.03
C PHE A 107 7.15 2.93 -5.52
N ASN A 108 7.12 2.51 -6.78
CA ASN A 108 5.92 2.01 -7.45
C ASN A 108 6.22 0.64 -8.02
N ASP A 109 5.38 -0.34 -7.72
CA ASP A 109 5.55 -1.72 -8.14
C ASP A 109 4.19 -2.36 -8.46
N SER A 110 4.21 -3.39 -9.30
CA SER A 110 3.04 -4.18 -9.61
C SER A 110 3.37 -5.63 -9.97
N SER A 111 2.41 -6.49 -9.69
CA SER A 111 2.32 -7.86 -10.19
C SER A 111 1.01 -8.04 -10.96
N GLN A 112 0.77 -9.25 -11.46
CA GLN A 112 -0.50 -9.57 -12.13
C GLN A 112 -1.72 -9.47 -11.21
N SER A 113 -1.52 -9.60 -9.89
CA SER A 113 -2.62 -9.63 -8.92
C SER A 113 -2.80 -8.31 -8.18
N VAL A 114 -1.75 -7.50 -8.06
CA VAL A 114 -1.76 -6.28 -7.23
C VAL A 114 -0.86 -5.20 -7.82
N TYR A 115 -1.16 -3.94 -7.52
CA TYR A 115 -0.25 -2.83 -7.78
C TYR A 115 -0.28 -1.86 -6.61
N GLY A 116 0.83 -1.18 -6.35
CA GLY A 116 0.97 -0.37 -5.16
C GLY A 116 2.09 0.65 -5.23
N SER A 117 2.05 1.57 -4.29
CA SER A 117 3.07 2.60 -4.09
C SER A 117 3.35 2.79 -2.62
N VAL A 118 4.61 3.05 -2.29
CA VAL A 118 5.05 3.39 -0.93
C VAL A 118 5.92 4.64 -0.98
N VAL A 119 5.79 5.50 0.01
CA VAL A 119 6.58 6.72 0.16
C VAL A 119 7.41 6.64 1.44
N TYR A 120 8.71 6.87 1.29
CA TYR A 120 9.65 7.03 2.38
C TYR A 120 10.15 8.47 2.43
N LEU A 121 10.33 8.99 3.64
CA LEU A 121 11.04 10.23 3.92
C LEU A 121 12.51 9.87 4.16
N LYS A 122 13.41 10.59 3.51
CA LYS A 122 14.83 10.62 3.81
C LYS A 122 15.18 12.00 4.35
N PHE A 123 15.97 12.02 5.42
CA PHE A 123 16.39 13.24 6.10
C PHE A 123 17.73 13.04 6.79
N SER A 124 18.47 14.13 7.01
CA SER A 124 19.70 14.13 7.79
C SER A 124 19.40 14.47 9.25
N HIS A 125 20.00 13.73 10.17
CA HIS A 125 19.89 13.98 11.61
C HIS A 125 21.19 13.57 12.30
N LEU A 126 21.82 14.52 13.02
CA LEU A 126 23.13 14.32 13.67
C LEU A 126 24.19 13.78 12.68
N ASP A 127 24.25 14.38 11.49
CA ASP A 127 25.12 13.96 10.37
C ASP A 127 24.90 12.54 9.82
N GLU A 128 23.87 11.84 10.29
CA GLU A 128 23.44 10.54 9.75
C GLU A 128 22.24 10.69 8.82
N THR A 129 22.28 9.98 7.68
CA THR A 129 21.12 9.84 6.80
C THR A 129 20.17 8.81 7.39
N LYS A 130 18.94 9.24 7.70
CA LYS A 130 17.86 8.37 8.19
C LYS A 130 16.74 8.27 7.16
N THR A 131 16.01 7.16 7.22
CA THR A 131 14.80 6.96 6.42
C THR A 131 13.64 6.55 7.31
N ALA A 132 12.44 6.98 6.93
CA ALA A 132 11.21 6.64 7.64
C ALA A 132 10.06 6.38 6.66
N PHE A 133 9.20 5.43 6.98
CA PHE A 133 7.97 5.20 6.22
C PHE A 133 7.00 6.38 6.43
N VAL A 134 6.40 6.87 5.34
CA VAL A 134 5.38 7.94 5.41
C VAL A 134 3.99 7.39 5.17
N ILE A 135 3.78 6.80 4.00
CA ILE A 135 2.47 6.33 3.57
C ILE A 135 2.62 5.28 2.47
N SER A 136 1.73 4.30 2.42
CA SER A 136 1.61 3.40 1.29
C SER A 136 0.16 3.23 0.85
N LYS A 137 -0.01 2.73 -0.38
CA LYS A 137 -1.33 2.37 -0.90
C LYS A 137 -1.19 1.22 -1.88
N SER A 138 -2.04 0.22 -1.72
CA SER A 138 -2.11 -0.94 -2.61
C SER A 138 -3.53 -1.15 -3.12
N ARG A 139 -3.64 -1.74 -4.31
CA ARG A 139 -4.91 -2.08 -4.96
C ARG A 139 -4.80 -3.44 -5.62
N VAL A 140 -5.90 -4.20 -5.56
CA VAL A 140 -6.02 -5.46 -6.30
C VAL A 140 -6.14 -5.12 -7.79
N ALA A 141 -5.49 -5.92 -8.64
CA ALA A 141 -5.60 -5.78 -10.07
C ALA A 141 -7.06 -5.94 -10.52
N PRO A 142 -7.50 -5.20 -11.56
CA PRO A 142 -8.85 -5.36 -12.09
C PRO A 142 -9.08 -6.78 -12.62
N LEU A 143 -10.30 -7.30 -12.47
CA LEU A 143 -10.70 -8.60 -13.02
C LEU A 143 -10.53 -8.66 -14.54
N LYS A 144 -10.76 -7.53 -15.22
CA LYS A 144 -10.37 -7.37 -16.62
C LYS A 144 -8.85 -7.36 -16.71
N LYS A 145 -8.27 -8.46 -17.17
CA LYS A 145 -6.82 -8.63 -17.32
C LYS A 145 -6.20 -7.45 -18.06
N LEU A 146 -5.29 -6.77 -17.37
CA LEU A 146 -4.41 -5.76 -17.94
C LEU A 146 -3.03 -6.36 -18.15
N SER A 147 -2.27 -5.81 -19.10
CA SER A 147 -0.87 -6.17 -19.25
C SER A 147 -0.06 -5.63 -18.07
N LEU A 148 1.05 -6.30 -17.74
CA LEU A 148 1.93 -5.87 -16.64
C LEU A 148 2.38 -4.40 -16.80
N PRO A 149 2.79 -3.91 -18.00
CA PRO A 149 3.12 -2.49 -18.17
C PRO A 149 1.98 -1.51 -17.85
N ARG A 150 0.72 -1.91 -18.06
CA ARG A 150 -0.43 -1.08 -17.68
C ARG A 150 -0.62 -1.06 -16.17
N LEU A 151 -0.39 -2.18 -15.48
CA LEU A 151 -0.44 -2.25 -14.02
C LEU A 151 0.70 -1.45 -13.39
N GLU A 152 1.91 -1.51 -13.96
CA GLU A 152 3.05 -0.67 -13.56
C GLU A 152 2.74 0.83 -13.75
N LEU A 153 2.09 1.20 -14.86
CA LEU A 153 1.64 2.58 -15.08
C LEU A 153 0.56 3.00 -14.07
N MET A 154 -0.34 2.09 -13.69
CA MET A 154 -1.33 2.33 -12.65
C MET A 154 -0.70 2.49 -11.27
N ALA A 155 0.37 1.74 -10.97
CA ALA A 155 1.18 1.93 -9.77
C ALA A 155 1.80 3.33 -9.77
N ALA A 156 2.45 3.75 -10.86
CA ALA A 156 3.02 5.09 -10.97
C ALA A 156 1.98 6.21 -10.80
N LEU A 157 0.77 6.03 -11.36
CA LEU A 157 -0.34 6.96 -11.15
C LEU A 157 -0.80 6.99 -9.69
N LEU A 158 -0.85 5.83 -9.03
CA LEU A 158 -1.19 5.74 -7.61
C LEU A 158 -0.18 6.49 -6.75
N GLY A 159 1.11 6.32 -7.02
CA GLY A 159 2.18 7.00 -6.31
C GLY A 159 2.14 8.52 -6.50
N ALA A 160 1.89 8.99 -7.73
CA ALA A 160 1.76 10.42 -8.00
C ALA A 160 0.61 11.06 -7.20
N ARG A 161 -0.53 10.35 -7.08
CA ARG A 161 -1.65 10.77 -6.24
C ARG A 161 -1.31 10.72 -4.75
N LEU A 162 -0.53 9.74 -4.33
CA LEU A 162 -0.08 9.59 -2.94
C LEU A 162 0.80 10.78 -2.53
N ILE A 163 1.80 11.12 -3.36
CA ILE A 163 2.63 12.32 -3.16
C ILE A 163 1.78 13.58 -3.12
N ALA A 164 0.84 13.75 -4.05
CA ALA A 164 -0.04 14.92 -4.06
C ALA A 164 -0.83 15.06 -2.74
N SER A 165 -1.30 13.94 -2.16
CA SER A 165 -2.06 13.97 -0.91
C SER A 165 -1.25 14.37 0.34
N ILE A 166 0.08 14.18 0.31
CA ILE A 166 0.96 14.52 1.44
C ILE A 166 1.79 15.78 1.18
N ARG A 167 1.66 16.41 0.01
CA ARG A 167 2.56 17.48 -0.42
C ARG A 167 2.58 18.68 0.53
N GLU A 168 1.43 19.08 1.06
CA GLU A 168 1.32 20.22 1.97
C GLU A 168 2.05 19.99 3.29
N HIS A 169 2.07 18.75 3.79
CA HIS A 169 2.77 18.35 5.02
C HIS A 169 4.29 18.28 4.84
N PHE A 170 4.78 18.21 3.59
CA PHE A 170 6.20 18.11 3.23
C PHE A 170 6.55 19.13 2.14
N ALA A 171 6.06 20.37 2.26
CA ALA A 171 6.11 21.37 1.20
C ALA A 171 7.52 21.60 0.62
N ASN A 172 8.54 21.56 1.49
CA ASN A 172 9.94 21.82 1.15
C ASN A 172 10.71 20.56 0.73
N ALA A 173 10.10 19.38 0.76
CA ALA A 173 10.80 18.15 0.41
C ALA A 173 11.00 18.02 -1.11
N LYS A 174 12.20 17.62 -1.53
CA LYS A 174 12.46 17.13 -2.90
C LYS A 174 11.67 15.84 -3.11
N VAL A 175 11.18 15.58 -4.31
CA VAL A 175 10.37 14.38 -4.61
C VAL A 175 11.02 13.56 -5.71
N TYR A 176 11.19 12.27 -5.43
CA TYR A 176 11.69 11.28 -6.38
C TYR A 176 10.67 10.16 -6.57
N MET A 177 10.33 9.87 -7.82
CA MET A 177 9.37 8.84 -8.21
C MET A 177 10.09 7.71 -8.93
N TRP A 178 10.06 6.51 -8.35
CA TRP A 178 10.80 5.34 -8.79
C TRP A 178 9.87 4.29 -9.40
N THR A 179 10.30 3.68 -10.49
CA THR A 179 9.74 2.48 -11.09
C THR A 179 10.85 1.76 -11.85
N ASP A 180 10.86 0.44 -11.82
CA ASP A 180 11.77 -0.44 -12.56
C ASP A 180 11.34 -0.64 -14.03
N SER A 181 10.10 -0.28 -14.35
CA SER A 181 9.56 -0.40 -15.70
C SER A 181 10.08 0.68 -16.65
N LYS A 182 11.05 0.27 -17.49
CA LYS A 182 11.54 1.11 -18.60
C LYS A 182 10.43 1.51 -19.57
N ILE A 183 9.44 0.63 -19.78
CA ILE A 183 8.29 0.89 -20.65
C ILE A 183 7.44 2.03 -20.09
N VAL A 184 7.13 1.99 -18.79
CA VAL A 184 6.36 3.05 -18.12
C VAL A 184 7.13 4.37 -18.12
N LEU A 185 8.44 4.34 -17.83
CA LEU A 185 9.27 5.55 -17.91
C LEU A 185 9.22 6.18 -19.30
N HIS A 186 9.29 5.35 -20.35
CA HIS A 186 9.17 5.81 -21.74
C HIS A 186 7.79 6.43 -22.00
N TRP A 187 6.69 5.76 -21.62
CA TRP A 187 5.33 6.27 -21.81
C TRP A 187 5.08 7.60 -21.08
N ILE A 188 5.58 7.73 -19.86
CA ILE A 188 5.47 8.97 -19.08
C ILE A 188 6.26 10.10 -19.74
N LYS A 189 7.50 9.83 -20.18
CA LYS A 189 8.37 10.84 -20.80
C LYS A 189 7.89 11.29 -22.18
N ASN A 190 7.31 10.37 -22.96
CA ASN A 190 6.93 10.57 -24.36
C ASN A 190 5.43 10.83 -24.57
N ASN A 191 4.70 11.22 -23.52
CA ASN A 191 3.29 11.52 -23.63
C ASN A 191 3.05 12.64 -24.67
N PRO A 192 2.28 12.39 -25.76
CA PRO A 192 2.13 13.32 -26.87
C PRO A 192 1.53 14.68 -26.46
N ARG A 193 0.75 14.74 -25.36
CA ARG A 193 0.22 16.00 -24.80
C ARG A 193 1.31 16.95 -24.29
N ARG A 194 2.51 16.44 -23.97
CA ARG A 194 3.68 17.25 -23.58
C ARG A 194 4.46 17.73 -24.81
N ASN A 195 4.44 16.97 -25.90
CA ASN A 195 5.16 17.30 -27.13
C ASN A 195 4.39 18.29 -28.01
N SER A 196 3.05 18.34 -27.95
CA SER A 196 2.27 19.38 -28.65
C SER A 196 2.46 20.79 -28.06
N ARG A 197 2.86 20.90 -26.79
CA ARG A 197 3.23 22.19 -26.14
C ARG A 197 4.63 22.68 -26.48
N LYS A 198 5.50 21.84 -27.04
CA LYS A 198 6.87 22.23 -27.42
C LYS A 198 7.02 22.65 -28.89
N ASN A 199 6.01 22.39 -29.72
CA ASN A 199 6.02 22.72 -31.15
C ASN A 199 5.20 23.98 -31.50
N THR A 200 4.96 24.86 -30.51
CA THR A 200 4.20 26.12 -30.68
C THR A 200 4.96 27.34 -30.15
N SER A 201 6.30 27.27 -30.17
CA SER A 201 7.19 28.40 -29.86
C SER A 201 7.98 28.80 -31.09
#